data_AF-A0A1G2T1T2-F1
#
_entry.id   AF-A0A1G2T1T2-F1
#
_cell.length_a   1.000
_cell.length_b   1.000
_cell.length_c   1.000
_cell.angle_alpha   90.00
_cell.angle_beta   90.00
_cell.angle_gamma   90.00
#
_symmetry.space_group_name_H-M   'P 1'
#
loop_
_entity.id
_entity.type
_entity.pdbx_description
1 polymer ?
#
loop_
_entity_poly.entity_id
_entity_poly.type
_entity_poly.pdbx_seq_one_letter_code
_entity_poly.pdbx_strand_id
1 'polypeptide(L)' 'MIEKFKNTKIGKLFLDKKFLHYTWIGIFISVLNIFLLWLFIDIFGIPTIISSTVIIGATFIIRYVLFRRFEAI' A
#
# COMPACT_ATOMS: atom_id res chain seq x y z
N MET A 1 -21.88 16.90 -20.05
CA MET A 1 -22.14 15.74 -19.16
C MET A 1 -20.97 15.44 -18.21
N ILE A 2 -19.72 15.73 -18.60
CA ILE A 2 -18.51 15.53 -17.77
C ILE A 2 -18.37 16.52 -16.60
N GLU A 3 -18.87 17.76 -16.73
CA GLU A 3 -18.74 18.77 -15.66
C GLU A 3 -19.62 18.52 -14.41
N LYS A 4 -20.73 17.78 -14.54
CA LYS A 4 -21.63 17.54 -13.39
C LYS A 4 -21.03 16.64 -12.31
N PHE A 5 -20.02 15.83 -12.64
CA PHE A 5 -19.34 14.96 -11.66
C PHE A 5 -18.30 15.70 -10.81
N LYS A 6 -17.82 16.87 -11.25
CA LYS A 6 -16.77 17.63 -10.57
C LYS A 6 -17.26 18.36 -9.32
N ASN A 7 -18.58 18.57 -9.18
CA ASN A 7 -19.17 19.39 -8.10
C ASN A 7 -19.77 18.59 -6.94
N THR A 8 -19.59 17.27 -6.93
CA THR A 8 -20.02 16.40 -5.84
C THR A 8 -18.91 16.34 -4.78
N LYS A 9 -19.24 16.48 -3.48
CA LYS A 9 -18.28 16.41 -2.34
C LYS A 9 -17.26 15.26 -2.44
N ILE A 10 -17.64 14.17 -3.11
CA ILE A 10 -16.86 12.98 -3.42
C ILE A 10 -15.60 13.30 -4.25
N GLY A 11 -15.69 14.14 -5.30
CA GLY A 11 -14.54 14.47 -6.15
C GLY A 11 -13.47 15.31 -5.44
N LYS A 12 -13.88 16.18 -4.51
CA LYS A 12 -12.95 16.90 -3.62
C LYS A 12 -12.24 15.97 -2.64
N LEU A 13 -12.93 14.94 -2.14
CA LEU A 13 -12.39 13.92 -1.25
C LEU A 13 -11.32 13.04 -1.93
N PHE A 14 -11.53 12.68 -3.20
CA PHE A 14 -10.54 11.92 -3.98
C PHE A 14 -9.32 12.75 -4.40
N LEU A 15 -9.48 14.06 -4.61
CA LEU A 15 -8.40 15.00 -4.95
C LEU A 15 -7.72 15.62 -3.71
N ASP A 16 -8.15 15.24 -2.51
CA ASP A 16 -7.53 15.71 -1.29
C ASP A 16 -6.10 15.15 -1.21
N LYS A 17 -5.11 16.03 -1.05
CA LYS A 17 -3.68 15.67 -1.07
C LYS A 17 -3.36 14.54 -0.08
N LYS A 18 -4.05 14.55 1.06
CA LYS A 18 -3.94 13.51 2.08
C LYS A 18 -4.47 12.16 1.57
N PHE A 19 -5.66 12.15 0.95
CA PHE A 19 -6.27 10.93 0.42
C PHE A 19 -5.45 10.31 -0.71
N LEU A 20 -4.95 11.13 -1.63
CA LEU A 20 -4.06 10.69 -2.71
C LEU A 20 -2.76 10.09 -2.16
N HIS A 21 -2.18 10.70 -1.13
CA HIS A 21 -0.96 10.18 -0.49
C HIS A 21 -1.20 8.81 0.16
N TYR A 22 -2.28 8.67 0.94
CA TYR A 22 -2.65 7.38 1.54
C TYR A 22 -2.95 6.31 0.50
N THR A 23 -3.67 6.67 -0.57
CA THR A 23 -4.03 5.73 -1.63
C THR A 23 -2.80 5.28 -2.40
N TRP A 24 -1.89 6.20 -2.75
CA TRP A 24 -0.65 5.86 -3.44
C TRP A 24 0.26 4.97 -2.58
N ILE A 25 0.41 5.26 -1.29
CA ILE A 25 1.16 4.40 -0.36
C ILE A 25 0.51 3.01 -0.27
N GLY A 26 -0.82 2.94 -0.19
CA GLY A 26 -1.55 1.66 -0.15
C GLY A 26 -1.34 0.83 -1.42
N ILE A 27 -1.39 1.46 -2.58
CA ILE A 27 -1.11 0.81 -3.88
C ILE A 27 0.35 0.35 -3.91
N PHE A 28 1.29 1.23 -3.54
CA PHE A 28 2.72 0.90 -3.52
C PHE A 28 3.03 -0.29 -2.60
N ILE A 29 2.46 -0.33 -1.39
CA ILE A 29 2.62 -1.45 -0.47
C ILE A 29 2.01 -2.73 -1.04
N SER A 30 0.84 -2.66 -1.67
CA SER A 30 0.21 -3.82 -2.29
C SER A 30 1.06 -4.41 -3.43
N VAL A 31 1.56 -3.54 -4.32
CA VAL A 31 2.43 -3.94 -5.43
C VAL A 31 3.74 -4.52 -4.89
N LEU A 32 4.34 -3.89 -3.89
CA LEU A 32 5.57 -4.37 -3.25
C LEU A 32 5.36 -5.74 -2.60
N ASN A 33 4.21 -5.99 -1.98
CA ASN A 33 3.89 -7.27 -1.36
C ASN A 33 3.79 -8.40 -2.41
N ILE A 34 3.06 -8.17 -3.51
CA ILE A 34 2.96 -9.12 -4.63
C ILE A 34 4.34 -9.37 -5.26
N PHE A 35 5.12 -8.30 -5.46
CA PHE A 35 6.47 -8.39 -6.02
C PHE A 35 7.40 -9.23 -5.14
N LEU A 36 7.38 -9.02 -3.83
CA LEU A 36 8.18 -9.80 -2.89
C LEU A 36 7.75 -11.27 -2.85
N LEU A 37 6.44 -11.54 -2.93
CA LEU A 37 5.91 -12.90 -2.92
C LEU A 37 6.40 -13.66 -4.15
N TRP A 38 6.26 -13.04 -5.32
CA TRP A 38 6.78 -13.57 -6.57
C TRP A 38 8.30 -13.78 -6.50
N LEU A 39 9.06 -12.80 -6.00
CA LEU A 39 10.51 -12.93 -5.84
C LEU A 39 10.87 -14.15 -4.95
N PHE A 40 10.22 -14.32 -3.80
CA PHE A 40 10.55 -15.39 -2.86
C PHE A 40 10.12 -16.77 -3.37
N ILE A 41 8.99 -16.87 -4.06
CA ILE A 41 8.46 -18.15 -4.54
C ILE A 41 9.16 -18.54 -5.84
N ASP A 42 9.13 -17.67 -6.86
CA ASP A 42 9.57 -18.01 -8.20
C ASP A 42 11.10 -17.99 -8.36
N ILE A 43 11.81 -17.07 -7.69
CA ILE A 43 13.28 -16.97 -7.80
C ILE A 43 13.99 -17.78 -6.72
N PHE A 44 13.53 -17.71 -5.46
CA PHE A 44 14.17 -18.43 -4.36
C PHE A 44 13.58 -19.83 -4.10
N GLY A 45 12.45 -20.18 -4.71
CA GLY A 45 11.82 -21.50 -4.52
C GLY A 45 11.28 -21.74 -3.11
N ILE A 46 11.09 -20.67 -2.31
CA ILE A 46 10.70 -20.79 -0.91
C ILE A 46 9.22 -21.21 -0.83
N PRO A 47 8.87 -22.18 0.04
CA PRO A 47 7.48 -22.59 0.24
C PRO A 47 6.57 -21.40 0.54
N THR A 48 5.41 -21.36 -0.12
CA THR A 48 4.43 -20.25 -0.07
C THR A 48 4.06 -19.86 1.37
N ILE A 49 4.01 -20.84 2.29
CA ILE A 49 3.70 -20.63 3.70
C ILE A 49 4.77 -19.77 4.39
N ILE A 50 6.05 -20.04 4.12
CA ILE A 50 7.18 -19.31 4.70
C ILE A 50 7.25 -17.91 4.08
N SER A 51 7.15 -17.82 2.75
CA SER A 51 7.18 -16.55 2.02
C SER A 51 6.06 -15.61 2.46
N SER A 52 4.82 -16.11 2.55
CA SER A 52 3.67 -15.31 3.00
C SER A 52 3.82 -14.83 4.44
N THR A 53 4.30 -15.68 5.34
CA THR A 53 4.52 -15.31 6.76
C THR A 53 5.58 -14.20 6.88
N VAL A 54 6.69 -14.34 6.16
CA VAL A 54 7.78 -13.34 6.15
C VAL A 54 7.31 -12.02 5.55
N ILE A 55 6.61 -12.05 4.43
CA ILE A 55 6.20 -10.83 3.71
C ILE A 55 5.08 -10.09 4.47
N ILE A 56 4.10 -10.81 5.02
CA ILE A 56 3.07 -10.21 5.85
C ILE A 56 3.69 -9.63 7.13
N GLY A 57 4.60 -10.37 7.78
CA GLY A 57 5.34 -9.89 8.95
C GLY A 57 6.16 -8.63 8.67
N ALA A 58 6.93 -8.63 7.58
CA ALA A 58 7.68 -7.46 7.13
C ALA A 58 6.77 -6.28 6.80
N THR A 59 5.62 -6.53 6.16
CA THR A 59 4.62 -5.50 5.86
C THR A 59 4.10 -4.87 7.15
N PHE A 60 3.81 -5.66 8.18
CA PHE A 60 3.40 -5.16 9.50
C PHE A 60 4.46 -4.27 10.14
N ILE A 61 5.73 -4.70 10.13
CA ILE A 61 6.85 -3.93 10.68
C ILE A 61 7.02 -2.61 9.92
N ILE A 62 7.03 -2.65 8.58
CA ILE A 62 7.13 -1.47 7.72
C ILE A 62 5.99 -0.50 8.03
N ARG A 63 4.76 -1.00 8.16
CA ARG A 63 3.59 -0.19 8.49
C ARG A 63 3.75 0.47 9.87
N TYR A 64 4.18 -0.28 10.87
CA TYR A 64 4.43 0.24 12.22
C TYR A 64 5.49 1.34 12.23
N VAL A 65 6.62 1.13 11.54
CA VAL A 65 7.70 2.12 11.43
C VAL A 65 7.24 3.38 10.69
N LEU A 66 6.51 3.21 9.58
CA LEU A 66 5.92 4.33 8.83
C LEU A 66 4.97 5.15 9.69
N PHE A 67 3.99 4.51 10.34
CA PHE A 67 3.04 5.19 11.21
C PHE A 67 3.75 5.91 12.36
N ARG A 68 4.71 5.27 13.01
CA ARG A 68 5.48 5.89 14.10
C ARG A 68 6.32 7.08 13.64
N ARG A 69 6.89 7.05 12.43
CA ARG A 69 7.59 8.23 11.87
C ARG A 69 6.63 9.35 11.50
N PHE A 70 5.42 9.04 11.06
CA PHE A 70 4.41 10.06 10.75
C PHE A 70 3.79 10.69 12.01
N GLU A 71 3.77 9.99 13.14
CA GLU A 71 3.35 10.55 14.44
C GLU A 71 4.44 11.43 15.09
N ALA A 72 5.70 11.29 14.65
CA ALA A 72 6.84 12.06 15.16
C ALA A 72 7.08 13.39 14.41
N ILE A 73 6.16 13.82 13.54
CA ILE A 73 6.21 15.08 12.79
C ILE A 73 4.98 15.93 13.13
#